data_AF-A0A9P8IFG5-F1
#
_entry.id   AF-A0A9P8IFG5-F1
#
_cell.length_a   1.000
_cell.length_b   1.000
_cell.length_c   1.000
_cell.angle_alpha   90.00
_cell.angle_beta   90.00
_cell.angle_gamma   90.00
#
_symmetry.space_group_name_H-M   'P 1'
#
loop_
_entity.id
_entity.type
_entity.pdbx_description
1 polymer ?
#
loop_
_entity_poly.entity_id
_entity_poly.type
_entity_poly.pdbx_seq_one_letter_code
_entity_poly.pdbx_strand_id
1 'polypeptide(L)'
;MISKLAGDSTWSRYSLVWSGIQAVVIVALESVIFRLHMIESGNIQAAIEGATIALQQKKSAPITDSAVVVQTARVLSVYHVLFIVAQLFQLILLCDAMLNKNTIQIIAIVVFNCAMVAYAGVQVKQAYEVLVRTPEDSLVNKILEFFEAQPTPTPYHASLSFEIAVIVLMVIFASGFAFIAYKLYKEFGWSIYKKIGADLAMRDMYKVYQIFIMILKFDIFFQLGFSAQFLSVVVLQYEGPSTVKLTMEEMRSILILHLILSTGASIILPFLAWWGLKRESRLSMGCFIAGGFATLVYNIIKLNQVFAETSRFVGANKFLTFFLTVNLVLGMATMYFAWVCLKNFNNGLNAHIGKVSGTNIYPMESVKPDGVERGLVGEIIKRFESKGFQLIALELKRPEKSLLEQHYADLSAKPFFGGLMNYMTSGPVVAMVWSGKGVVKSGRVLLGETNPLASLPGTIRGDFCIDVGRNLCHGSDSVENAEKEIALWFPHGVINHTRVMEKLIYE
;
A
#
# COMPACT_ATOMS: atom_id res chain seq x y z
N MET A 1 11.08 15.82 2.19
CA MET A 1 10.45 14.48 2.16
C MET A 1 8.93 14.58 2.21
N ILE A 2 8.35 15.25 3.21
CA ILE A 2 6.89 15.45 3.33
C ILE A 2 6.29 16.17 2.10
N SER A 3 6.98 17.15 1.52
CA SER A 3 6.53 17.81 0.28
C SER A 3 6.41 16.87 -0.92
N LYS A 4 7.32 15.88 -1.05
CA LYS A 4 7.25 14.84 -2.09
C LYS A 4 6.15 13.82 -1.82
N LEU A 5 5.90 13.49 -0.54
CA LEU A 5 4.89 12.51 -0.13
C LEU A 5 3.47 13.06 -0.23
N ALA A 6 3.27 14.31 0.20
CA ALA A 6 1.95 14.93 0.26
C ALA A 6 1.58 15.72 -1.00
N GLY A 7 2.57 16.16 -1.79
CA GLY A 7 2.35 17.10 -2.89
C GLY A 7 1.58 18.34 -2.40
N ASP A 8 0.57 18.72 -3.18
CA ASP A 8 -0.33 19.85 -2.89
C ASP A 8 -1.56 19.46 -2.04
N SER A 9 -1.73 18.16 -1.75
CA SER A 9 -2.86 17.66 -0.98
C SER A 9 -2.74 18.00 0.50
N THR A 10 -3.68 18.79 1.00
CA THR A 10 -3.72 19.15 2.43
C THR A 10 -4.05 17.92 3.29
N TRP A 11 -4.98 17.06 2.83
CA TRP A 11 -5.36 15.84 3.54
C TRP A 11 -4.22 14.81 3.59
N SER A 12 -3.37 14.76 2.57
CA SER A 12 -2.16 13.92 2.60
C SER A 12 -1.16 14.39 3.65
N ARG A 13 -1.06 15.70 3.92
CA ARG A 13 -0.22 16.21 5.02
C ARG A 13 -0.82 15.83 6.37
N TYR A 14 -2.14 16.00 6.53
CA TYR A 14 -2.82 15.63 7.77
C TYR A 14 -2.73 14.14 8.07
N SER A 15 -2.87 13.27 7.07
CA SER A 15 -2.74 11.82 7.29
C SER A 15 -1.35 11.42 7.76
N LEU A 16 -0.30 11.96 7.15
CA LEU A 16 1.09 11.70 7.52
C LEU A 16 1.41 12.20 8.93
N VAL A 17 0.93 13.39 9.31
CA VAL A 17 1.09 13.92 10.67
C VAL A 17 0.31 13.07 11.67
N TRP A 18 -0.95 12.72 11.37
CA TRP A 18 -1.79 11.91 12.24
C TRP A 18 -1.18 10.53 12.53
N SER A 19 -0.77 9.82 11.48
CA SER A 19 -0.12 8.51 11.60
C SER A 19 1.28 8.60 12.20
N GLY A 20 2.02 9.68 11.95
CA GLY A 20 3.30 9.94 12.59
C GLY A 20 3.16 10.14 14.10
N ILE A 21 2.18 10.93 14.55
CA ILE A 21 1.87 11.11 15.97
C ILE A 21 1.42 9.79 16.60
N GLN A 22 0.52 9.05 15.94
CA GLN A 22 0.11 7.71 16.38
C GLN A 22 1.33 6.81 16.60
N ALA A 23 2.20 6.68 15.61
CA ALA A 23 3.38 5.84 15.70
C ALA A 23 4.28 6.23 16.87
N VAL A 24 4.58 7.53 17.06
CA VAL A 24 5.43 7.98 18.16
C VAL A 24 4.80 7.73 19.52
N VAL A 25 3.54 8.13 19.71
CA VAL A 25 2.85 8.04 21.01
C VAL A 25 2.65 6.59 21.42
N ILE A 26 2.15 5.75 20.51
CA ILE A 26 1.85 4.36 20.79
C ILE A 26 3.13 3.55 20.99
N VAL A 27 4.18 3.77 20.18
CA VAL A 27 5.47 3.08 20.39
C VAL A 27 6.12 3.48 21.72
N ALA A 28 6.01 4.74 22.14
CA ALA A 28 6.50 5.17 23.44
C ALA A 28 5.77 4.47 24.60
N LEU A 29 4.44 4.43 24.55
CA LEU A 29 3.63 3.75 25.57
C LEU A 29 3.90 2.24 25.59
N GLU A 30 3.93 1.59 24.44
CA GLU A 30 4.24 0.16 24.33
C GLU A 30 5.66 -0.17 24.82
N SER A 31 6.62 0.74 24.60
CA SER A 31 7.99 0.57 25.12
C SER A 31 8.03 0.62 26.65
N VAL A 32 7.22 1.48 27.27
CA VAL A 32 7.06 1.55 28.73
C VAL A 32 6.39 0.28 29.25
N ILE A 33 5.29 -0.16 28.64
CA ILE A 33 4.57 -1.40 29.00
C ILE A 33 5.51 -2.60 28.88
N PHE A 34 6.21 -2.73 27.76
CA PHE A 34 7.19 -3.78 27.52
C PHE A 34 8.26 -3.81 28.61
N ARG A 35 8.83 -2.65 28.98
CA ARG A 35 9.82 -2.57 30.06
C ARG A 35 9.25 -3.03 31.40
N LEU A 36 8.02 -2.63 31.74
CA LEU A 36 7.36 -3.04 32.98
C LEU A 36 7.14 -4.57 33.00
N HIS A 37 6.58 -5.12 31.92
CA HIS A 37 6.38 -6.57 31.80
C HIS A 37 7.70 -7.37 31.82
N MET A 38 8.78 -6.84 31.25
CA MET A 38 10.09 -7.50 31.34
C MET A 38 10.63 -7.53 32.78
N ILE A 39 10.42 -6.45 33.55
CA ILE A 39 10.79 -6.41 34.98
C ILE A 39 9.93 -7.40 35.78
N GLU A 40 8.61 -7.38 35.58
CA GLU A 40 7.68 -8.28 36.27
C GLU A 40 7.98 -9.75 35.93
N SER A 41 8.20 -10.07 34.65
CA SER A 41 8.58 -11.42 34.20
C SER A 41 9.93 -11.86 34.78
N GLY A 42 10.90 -10.95 34.90
CA GLY A 42 12.19 -11.24 35.50
C GLY A 42 12.08 -11.54 37.00
N ASN A 43 11.27 -10.75 37.72
CA ASN A 43 10.99 -10.97 39.14
C ASN A 43 10.28 -12.31 39.37
N ILE A 44 9.29 -12.65 38.54
CA ILE A 44 8.60 -13.95 38.60
C ILE A 44 9.58 -15.10 38.35
N GLN A 45 10.44 -14.97 37.34
CA GLN A 45 11.44 -16.01 37.03
C GLN A 45 12.44 -16.19 38.18
N ALA A 46 12.97 -15.10 38.74
CA ALA A 46 13.90 -15.16 39.87
C ALA A 46 13.25 -15.78 41.12
N ALA A 47 11.97 -15.45 41.36
CA ALA A 47 11.23 -16.02 42.47
C ALA A 47 11.03 -17.52 42.29
N ILE A 48 10.66 -17.98 41.09
CA ILE A 48 10.52 -19.40 40.71
C ILE A 48 11.85 -20.16 40.82
N GLU A 49 12.96 -19.56 40.37
CA GLU A 49 14.27 -20.20 40.44
C GLU A 49 14.73 -20.38 41.89
N GLY A 50 14.60 -19.34 42.73
CA GLY A 50 14.92 -19.41 44.16
C GLY A 50 14.08 -20.45 44.90
N ALA A 51 12.79 -20.47 44.59
CA ALA A 51 11.81 -21.47 45.00
C ALA A 51 12.18 -22.92 44.60
N THR A 52 12.60 -23.12 43.34
CA THR A 52 12.94 -24.45 42.80
C THR A 52 14.22 -25.00 43.45
N ILE A 53 15.20 -24.13 43.73
CA ILE A 53 16.41 -24.49 44.49
C ILE A 53 16.04 -24.94 45.91
N ALA A 54 15.09 -24.25 46.56
CA ALA A 54 14.60 -24.61 47.88
C ALA A 54 13.84 -25.95 47.90
N LEU A 55 13.06 -26.30 46.86
CA LEU A 55 12.32 -27.57 46.79
C LEU A 55 13.08 -28.76 46.20
N GLN A 56 14.18 -28.55 45.45
CA GLN A 56 15.13 -29.64 45.17
C GLN A 56 15.68 -30.26 46.45
N GLN A 57 15.71 -29.51 47.56
CA GLN A 57 16.04 -30.02 48.90
C GLN A 57 14.87 -30.75 49.60
N LYS A 58 13.60 -30.53 49.19
CA LYS A 58 12.38 -31.03 49.86
C LYS A 58 11.57 -32.09 49.07
N LYS A 59 12.07 -32.57 47.92
CA LYS A 59 11.55 -33.73 47.15
C LYS A 59 10.06 -33.73 46.78
N SER A 60 9.39 -32.57 46.77
CA SER A 60 7.95 -32.48 46.53
C SER A 60 7.57 -31.18 45.82
N ALA A 61 7.50 -31.18 44.48
CA ALA A 61 6.90 -30.09 43.70
C ALA A 61 6.56 -30.47 42.25
N PRO A 62 5.37 -30.10 41.72
CA PRO A 62 5.04 -30.28 40.32
C PRO A 62 5.66 -29.15 39.47
N ILE A 63 6.74 -29.47 38.76
CA ILE A 63 7.52 -28.57 37.88
C ILE A 63 6.67 -27.93 36.76
N THR A 64 5.53 -28.52 36.42
CA THR A 64 4.67 -28.16 35.27
C THR A 64 4.02 -26.77 35.35
N ASP A 65 3.57 -26.32 36.52
CA ASP A 65 2.86 -25.02 36.62
C ASP A 65 3.82 -23.82 36.52
N SER A 66 5.05 -23.99 37.01
CA SER A 66 6.10 -22.96 36.95
C SER A 66 6.59 -22.68 35.53
N ALA A 67 6.75 -23.73 34.71
CA ALA A 67 7.13 -23.59 33.31
C ALA A 67 6.04 -22.87 32.50
N VAL A 68 4.77 -23.14 32.79
CA VAL A 68 3.63 -22.50 32.13
C VAL A 68 3.61 -20.98 32.37
N VAL A 69 3.86 -20.52 33.60
CA VAL A 69 3.93 -19.09 33.91
C VAL A 69 5.06 -18.40 33.17
N VAL A 70 6.28 -18.95 33.24
CA VAL A 70 7.44 -18.31 32.61
C VAL A 70 7.33 -18.29 31.09
N GLN A 71 6.83 -19.37 30.48
CA GLN A 71 6.54 -19.39 29.04
C GLN A 71 5.53 -18.32 28.65
N THR A 72 4.43 -18.22 29.39
CA THR A 72 3.37 -17.25 29.07
C THR A 72 3.86 -15.81 29.22
N ALA A 73 4.64 -15.52 30.26
CA ALA A 73 5.22 -14.19 30.49
C ALA A 73 6.23 -13.78 29.41
N ARG A 74 7.12 -14.70 28.98
CA ARG A 74 8.08 -14.41 27.89
C ARG A 74 7.39 -14.24 26.54
N VAL A 75 6.33 -15.00 26.30
CA VAL A 75 5.53 -14.90 25.07
C VAL A 75 4.81 -13.54 24.99
N LEU A 76 4.36 -12.98 26.12
CA LEU A 76 3.76 -11.63 26.19
C LEU A 76 4.71 -10.54 25.65
N SER A 77 6.02 -10.66 25.92
CA SER A 77 7.03 -9.71 25.44
C SER A 77 7.09 -9.61 23.91
N VAL A 78 6.91 -10.73 23.21
CA VAL A 78 6.90 -10.78 21.74
C VAL A 78 5.72 -10.01 21.16
N TYR A 79 4.57 -10.01 21.86
CA TYR A 79 3.37 -9.33 21.41
C TYR A 79 3.51 -7.81 21.40
N HIS A 80 4.17 -7.24 22.42
CA HIS A 80 4.46 -5.81 22.46
C HIS A 80 5.42 -5.41 21.34
N VAL A 81 6.46 -6.23 21.07
CA VAL A 81 7.37 -5.99 19.94
C VAL A 81 6.60 -6.01 18.62
N LEU A 82 5.69 -6.98 18.43
CA LEU A 82 4.85 -7.04 17.24
C LEU A 82 3.90 -5.83 17.13
N PHE A 83 3.36 -5.35 18.24
CA PHE A 83 2.53 -4.14 18.25
C PHE A 83 3.32 -2.90 17.82
N ILE A 84 4.55 -2.75 18.31
CA ILE A 84 5.48 -1.67 17.91
C ILE A 84 5.77 -1.76 16.42
N VAL A 85 6.13 -2.95 15.93
CA VAL A 85 6.39 -3.19 14.49
C VAL A 85 5.13 -2.91 13.67
N ALA A 86 3.93 -3.21 14.17
CA ALA A 86 2.66 -2.91 13.52
C ALA A 86 2.46 -1.41 13.30
N GLN A 87 2.81 -0.56 14.28
CA GLN A 87 2.71 0.90 14.13
C GLN A 87 3.66 1.43 13.06
N LEU A 88 4.89 0.92 13.03
CA LEU A 88 5.87 1.29 12.00
C LEU A 88 5.44 0.80 10.61
N PHE A 89 4.94 -0.42 10.51
CA PHE A 89 4.40 -0.99 9.29
C PHE A 89 3.23 -0.15 8.74
N GLN A 90 2.30 0.27 9.61
CA GLN A 90 1.17 1.14 9.24
C GLN A 90 1.66 2.46 8.65
N LEU A 91 2.66 3.10 9.25
CA LEU A 91 3.23 4.35 8.76
C LEU A 91 3.93 4.18 7.40
N ILE A 92 4.67 3.09 7.22
CA ILE A 92 5.31 2.75 5.93
C ILE A 92 4.25 2.51 4.85
N LEU A 93 3.19 1.77 5.19
CA LEU A 93 2.07 1.50 4.29
C LEU A 93 1.34 2.79 3.90
N LEU A 94 1.18 3.73 4.83
CA LEU A 94 0.60 5.04 4.55
C LEU A 94 1.48 5.85 3.59
N CYS A 95 2.80 5.88 3.83
CA CYS A 95 3.72 6.59 2.94
C CYS A 95 3.63 6.06 1.50
N ASP A 96 3.61 4.74 1.33
CA ASP A 96 3.42 4.13 0.02
C ASP A 96 2.06 4.47 -0.60
N ALA A 97 0.99 4.45 0.20
CA ALA A 97 -0.34 4.81 -0.26
C ALA A 97 -0.42 6.25 -0.76
N MET A 98 0.29 7.19 -0.10
CA MET A 98 0.36 8.59 -0.52
C MET A 98 1.17 8.74 -1.82
N LEU A 99 2.34 8.11 -1.91
CA LEU A 99 3.19 8.15 -3.11
C LEU A 99 2.45 7.66 -4.36
N ASN A 100 1.69 6.59 -4.20
CA ASN A 100 0.99 5.94 -5.30
C ASN A 100 -0.46 6.40 -5.47
N LYS A 101 -0.96 7.30 -4.60
CA LYS A 101 -2.37 7.71 -4.50
C LYS A 101 -3.33 6.51 -4.45
N ASN A 102 -2.95 5.46 -3.72
CA ASN A 102 -3.65 4.18 -3.67
C ASN A 102 -4.79 4.22 -2.64
N THR A 103 -6.03 4.31 -3.12
CA THR A 103 -7.24 4.31 -2.28
C THR A 103 -7.51 2.99 -1.58
N ILE A 104 -7.13 1.86 -2.20
CA ILE A 104 -7.35 0.52 -1.63
C ILE A 104 -6.47 0.33 -0.39
N GLN A 105 -5.21 0.77 -0.44
CA GLN A 105 -4.34 0.75 0.74
C GLN A 105 -4.84 1.67 1.85
N ILE A 106 -5.39 2.85 1.53
CA ILE A 106 -5.98 3.75 2.54
C ILE A 106 -7.12 3.06 3.29
N ILE A 107 -8.02 2.38 2.58
CA ILE A 107 -9.11 1.60 3.18
C ILE A 107 -8.53 0.49 4.05
N ALA A 108 -7.51 -0.22 3.56
CA ALA A 108 -6.87 -1.30 4.32
C ALA A 108 -6.21 -0.79 5.62
N ILE A 109 -5.64 0.42 5.63
CA ILE A 109 -5.09 1.04 6.85
C ILE A 109 -6.19 1.32 7.88
N VAL A 110 -7.40 1.73 7.46
CA VAL A 110 -8.53 1.90 8.39
C VAL A 110 -8.89 0.56 9.04
N VAL A 111 -9.03 -0.49 8.24
CA VAL A 111 -9.32 -1.84 8.74
C VAL A 111 -8.21 -2.33 9.68
N PHE A 112 -6.95 -2.08 9.31
CA PHE A 112 -5.80 -2.43 10.15
C PHE A 112 -5.83 -1.72 11.49
N ASN A 113 -6.11 -0.42 11.55
CA ASN A 113 -6.23 0.30 12.81
C ASN A 113 -7.36 -0.25 13.70
N CYS A 114 -8.50 -0.63 13.13
CA CYS A 114 -9.56 -1.32 13.88
C CYS A 114 -9.09 -2.68 14.43
N ALA A 115 -8.33 -3.44 13.63
CA ALA A 115 -7.75 -4.70 14.09
C ALA A 115 -6.72 -4.48 15.22
N MET A 116 -5.94 -3.40 15.16
CA MET A 116 -4.99 -3.04 16.23
C MET A 116 -5.68 -2.66 17.54
N VAL A 117 -6.86 -2.02 17.49
CA VAL A 117 -7.69 -1.79 18.68
C VAL A 117 -8.12 -3.12 19.31
N ALA A 118 -8.62 -4.06 18.49
CA ALA A 118 -9.01 -5.38 18.97
C ALA A 118 -7.81 -6.15 19.56
N TYR A 119 -6.66 -6.06 18.90
CA TYR A 119 -5.42 -6.68 19.36
C TYR A 119 -4.98 -6.14 20.73
N ALA A 120 -5.03 -4.81 20.92
CA ALA A 120 -4.73 -4.20 22.22
C ALA A 120 -5.65 -4.75 23.32
N GLY A 121 -6.96 -4.88 23.04
CA GLY A 121 -7.90 -5.50 23.98
C GLY A 121 -7.55 -6.96 24.35
N VAL A 122 -7.10 -7.76 23.38
CA VAL A 122 -6.64 -9.14 23.62
C VAL A 122 -5.36 -9.15 24.46
N GLN A 123 -4.42 -8.22 24.23
CA GLN A 123 -3.20 -8.11 25.04
C GLN A 123 -3.52 -7.84 26.50
N VAL A 124 -4.38 -6.86 26.80
CA VAL A 124 -4.76 -6.53 28.19
C VAL A 124 -5.40 -7.72 28.88
N LYS A 125 -6.31 -8.41 28.18
CA LYS A 125 -6.96 -9.61 28.73
C LYS A 125 -5.93 -10.68 29.10
N GLN A 126 -4.90 -10.89 28.27
CA GLN A 126 -3.88 -11.89 28.54
C GLN A 126 -2.91 -11.46 29.63
N ALA A 127 -2.47 -10.19 29.64
CA ALA A 127 -1.65 -9.65 30.72
C ALA A 127 -2.36 -9.78 32.06
N TYR A 128 -3.66 -9.45 32.10
CA TYR A 128 -4.50 -9.59 33.27
C TYR A 128 -4.67 -11.06 33.73
N GLU A 129 -4.87 -12.00 32.80
CA GLU A 129 -4.95 -13.45 33.09
C GLU A 129 -3.66 -13.98 33.75
N VAL A 130 -2.49 -13.43 33.40
CA VAL A 130 -1.19 -13.83 33.93
C VAL A 130 -0.85 -13.13 35.25
N LEU A 131 -1.17 -11.84 35.37
CA LEU A 131 -0.66 -10.96 36.43
C LEU A 131 -1.66 -10.66 37.56
N VAL A 132 -2.99 -10.65 37.32
CA VAL A 132 -3.95 -10.00 38.26
C VAL A 132 -5.01 -10.91 38.88
N ARG A 133 -5.15 -12.19 38.50
CA ARG A 133 -6.12 -13.05 39.20
C ARG A 133 -5.78 -13.02 40.71
N THR A 134 -6.66 -12.51 41.56
CA THR A 134 -6.59 -12.21 43.02
C THR A 134 -5.39 -12.72 43.86
N PRO A 135 -5.05 -12.10 45.01
CA PRO A 135 -3.92 -12.52 45.86
C PRO A 135 -3.81 -14.04 46.11
N GLU A 136 -4.94 -14.73 46.19
CA GLU A 136 -5.06 -16.19 46.43
C GLU A 136 -5.09 -17.05 45.13
N ASP A 137 -5.19 -16.45 43.94
CA ASP A 137 -5.65 -17.13 42.72
C ASP A 137 -4.77 -16.92 41.47
N SER A 138 -3.80 -15.98 41.48
CA SER A 138 -2.85 -15.85 40.38
C SER A 138 -1.96 -17.08 40.35
N LEU A 139 -1.66 -17.57 39.14
CA LEU A 139 -0.75 -18.71 38.97
C LEU A 139 0.62 -18.41 39.61
N VAL A 140 1.04 -17.14 39.57
CA VAL A 140 2.25 -16.63 40.22
C VAL A 140 2.16 -16.72 41.75
N ASN A 141 1.06 -16.28 42.37
CA ASN A 141 0.90 -16.31 43.83
C ASN A 141 0.73 -17.74 44.34
N LYS A 142 -0.02 -18.59 43.63
CA LYS A 142 -0.11 -20.02 43.94
C LYS A 142 1.25 -20.70 43.94
N ILE A 143 2.10 -20.33 42.99
CA ILE A 143 3.49 -20.77 42.94
C ILE A 143 4.26 -20.21 44.15
N LEU A 144 4.26 -18.89 44.36
CA LEU A 144 5.00 -18.26 45.46
C LEU A 144 4.60 -18.81 46.84
N GLU A 145 3.30 -18.98 47.07
CA GLU A 145 2.71 -19.58 48.26
C GLU A 145 3.12 -21.05 48.42
N PHE A 146 3.06 -21.83 47.34
CA PHE A 146 3.55 -23.22 47.32
C PHE A 146 5.04 -23.33 47.68
N PHE A 147 5.83 -22.32 47.33
CA PHE A 147 7.26 -22.27 47.62
C PHE A 147 7.62 -21.54 48.92
N GLU A 148 6.64 -21.15 49.75
CA GLU A 148 6.83 -20.36 50.98
C GLU A 148 7.62 -19.05 50.74
N ALA A 149 7.61 -18.54 49.51
CA ALA A 149 8.32 -17.33 49.12
C ALA A 149 7.50 -16.09 49.51
N GLN A 150 8.13 -15.09 50.14
CA GLN A 150 7.47 -13.84 50.49
C GLN A 150 6.97 -13.15 49.20
N PRO A 151 5.66 -12.83 49.09
CA PRO A 151 5.16 -12.12 47.93
C PRO A 151 5.87 -10.76 47.81
N THR A 152 6.26 -10.39 46.59
CA THR A 152 6.86 -9.07 46.36
C THR A 152 5.85 -7.97 46.75
N PRO A 153 6.26 -6.91 47.46
CA PRO A 153 5.34 -5.88 47.99
C PRO A 153 4.69 -4.99 46.91
N THR A 154 5.03 -5.17 45.64
CA THR A 154 4.45 -4.41 44.52
C THR A 154 3.21 -5.11 43.96
N PRO A 155 2.09 -4.42 43.75
CA PRO A 155 0.94 -4.99 43.06
C PRO A 155 1.36 -5.47 41.66
N TYR A 156 1.04 -6.71 41.33
CA TYR A 156 1.24 -7.25 39.98
C TYR A 156 0.35 -6.49 38.98
N HIS A 157 0.88 -6.21 37.78
CA HIS A 157 0.25 -5.43 36.70
C HIS A 157 0.29 -3.91 36.86
N ALA A 158 1.47 -3.37 37.19
CA ALA A 158 1.68 -1.91 37.22
C ALA A 158 1.47 -1.24 35.85
N SER A 159 1.53 -2.01 34.76
CA SER A 159 1.30 -1.58 33.38
C SER A 159 -0.17 -1.37 33.00
N LEU A 160 -1.15 -1.83 33.80
CA LEU A 160 -2.58 -1.81 33.44
C LEU A 160 -3.08 -0.44 33.00
N SER A 161 -2.67 0.62 33.71
CA SER A 161 -3.09 1.99 33.39
C SER A 161 -2.59 2.44 32.01
N PHE A 162 -1.37 2.05 31.64
CA PHE A 162 -0.79 2.37 30.34
C PHE A 162 -1.45 1.56 29.22
N GLU A 163 -1.76 0.29 29.47
CA GLU A 163 -2.46 -0.59 28.54
C GLU A 163 -3.87 -0.07 28.19
N ILE A 164 -4.64 0.33 29.20
CA ILE A 164 -5.95 0.96 28.99
C ILE A 164 -5.80 2.26 28.20
N ALA A 165 -4.77 3.07 28.50
CA ALA A 165 -4.48 4.29 27.76
C ALA A 165 -4.18 4.00 26.28
N VAL A 166 -3.43 2.94 25.96
CA VAL A 166 -3.17 2.51 24.58
C VAL A 166 -4.46 2.17 23.86
N ILE A 167 -5.40 1.43 24.47
CA ILE A 167 -6.69 1.11 23.84
C ILE A 167 -7.46 2.39 23.50
N VAL A 168 -7.60 3.31 24.47
CA VAL A 168 -8.33 4.57 24.30
C VAL A 168 -7.71 5.41 23.19
N LEU A 169 -6.38 5.57 23.20
CA LEU A 169 -5.66 6.32 22.17
C LEU A 169 -5.78 5.66 20.80
N MET A 170 -5.70 4.33 20.71
CA MET A 170 -5.89 3.61 19.45
C MET A 170 -7.30 3.80 18.88
N VAL A 171 -8.34 3.85 19.72
CA VAL A 171 -9.71 4.18 19.27
C VAL A 171 -9.80 5.59 18.71
N ILE A 172 -9.17 6.57 19.38
CA ILE A 172 -9.10 7.96 18.91
C ILE A 172 -8.37 8.04 17.57
N PHE A 173 -7.19 7.42 17.47
CA PHE A 173 -6.39 7.39 16.25
C PHE A 173 -7.11 6.69 15.10
N ALA A 174 -7.75 5.54 15.35
CA ALA A 174 -8.54 4.82 14.35
C ALA A 174 -9.71 5.68 13.83
N SER A 175 -10.43 6.36 14.74
CA SER A 175 -11.58 7.20 14.39
C SER A 175 -11.16 8.43 13.58
N GLY A 176 -10.11 9.13 14.02
CA GLY A 176 -9.58 10.28 13.29
C GLY A 176 -8.98 9.87 11.93
N PHE A 177 -8.29 8.74 11.86
CA PHE A 177 -7.78 8.24 10.59
C PHE A 177 -8.90 7.81 9.64
N ALA A 178 -9.99 7.21 10.13
CA ALA A 178 -11.15 6.89 9.30
C ALA A 178 -11.78 8.14 8.66
N PHE A 179 -11.86 9.25 9.41
CA PHE A 179 -12.32 10.53 8.86
C PHE A 179 -11.37 11.08 7.78
N ILE A 180 -10.06 11.07 8.04
CA ILE A 180 -9.04 11.52 7.07
C ILE A 180 -9.06 10.62 5.82
N ALA A 181 -9.17 9.31 6.01
CA ALA A 181 -9.25 8.31 4.94
C ALA A 181 -10.46 8.55 4.03
N TYR A 182 -11.62 8.91 4.59
CA TYR A 182 -12.80 9.29 3.80
C TYR A 182 -12.53 10.51 2.91
N LYS A 183 -11.83 11.53 3.43
CA LYS A 183 -11.44 12.72 2.64
C LYS A 183 -10.44 12.36 1.54
N LEU A 184 -9.42 11.57 1.87
CA LEU A 184 -8.44 11.08 0.91
C LEU A 184 -9.05 10.20 -0.17
N TYR A 185 -10.01 9.34 0.17
CA TYR A 185 -10.72 8.50 -0.79
C TYR A 185 -11.43 9.36 -1.85
N LYS A 186 -12.11 10.44 -1.41
CA LYS A 186 -12.74 11.38 -2.34
C LYS A 186 -11.71 12.09 -3.21
N GLU A 187 -10.59 12.53 -2.65
CA GLU A 187 -9.55 13.26 -3.38
C GLU A 187 -8.82 12.37 -4.40
N PHE A 188 -8.40 11.17 -3.98
CA PHE A 188 -7.62 10.26 -4.81
C PHE A 188 -8.48 9.44 -5.77
N GLY A 189 -9.75 9.18 -5.45
CA GLY A 189 -10.67 8.46 -6.33
C GLY A 189 -10.76 9.09 -7.72
N TRP A 190 -10.77 10.42 -7.79
CA TRP A 190 -10.74 11.16 -9.06
C TRP A 190 -9.40 11.03 -9.81
N SER A 191 -8.28 10.90 -9.10
CA SER A 191 -6.96 10.75 -9.73
C SER A 191 -6.77 9.38 -10.39
N ILE A 192 -7.40 8.33 -9.87
CA ILE A 192 -7.39 6.99 -10.47
C ILE A 192 -8.18 6.98 -11.79
N TYR A 193 -9.32 7.68 -11.82
CA TYR A 193 -10.09 7.87 -13.05
C TYR A 193 -9.25 8.57 -14.13
N LYS A 194 -8.52 9.63 -13.77
CA LYS A 194 -7.61 10.34 -14.69
C LYS A 194 -6.45 9.47 -15.20
N LYS A 195 -5.88 8.60 -14.36
CA LYS A 195 -4.70 7.79 -14.72
C LYS A 195 -5.00 6.63 -15.69
N ILE A 196 -6.22 6.11 -15.70
CA ILE A 196 -6.59 4.90 -16.45
C ILE A 196 -7.54 5.20 -17.61
N GLY A 197 -8.22 6.35 -17.56
CA GLY A 197 -9.23 6.71 -18.55
C GLY A 197 -10.58 6.04 -18.26
N ALA A 198 -11.50 6.14 -19.24
CA ALA A 198 -12.88 5.68 -19.10
C ALA A 198 -13.07 4.17 -19.35
N ASP A 199 -12.04 3.44 -19.77
CA ASP A 199 -12.13 2.00 -20.03
C ASP A 199 -12.36 1.22 -18.72
N LEU A 200 -13.54 0.60 -18.65
CA LEU A 200 -13.99 -0.19 -17.51
C LEU A 200 -13.11 -1.42 -17.28
N ALA A 201 -12.66 -2.09 -18.35
CA ALA A 201 -11.86 -3.31 -18.26
C ALA A 201 -10.46 -2.99 -17.69
N MET A 202 -9.82 -1.94 -18.19
CA MET A 202 -8.53 -1.47 -17.69
C MET A 202 -8.60 -1.05 -16.21
N ARG A 203 -9.67 -0.35 -15.84
CA ARG A 203 -9.92 0.05 -14.46
C ARG A 203 -10.07 -1.16 -13.53
N ASP A 204 -10.80 -2.18 -13.95
CA ASP A 204 -11.01 -3.36 -13.15
C ASP A 204 -9.73 -4.21 -13.02
N MET A 205 -8.95 -4.35 -14.10
CA MET A 205 -7.62 -4.97 -14.04
C MET A 205 -6.67 -4.24 -13.08
N TYR A 206 -6.68 -2.90 -13.10
CA TYR A 206 -5.85 -2.11 -12.19
C TYR A 206 -6.30 -2.24 -10.72
N LYS A 207 -7.62 -2.26 -10.46
CA LYS A 207 -8.13 -2.52 -9.10
C LYS A 207 -7.65 -3.88 -8.59
N VAL A 208 -7.76 -4.92 -9.40
CA VAL A 208 -7.25 -6.26 -9.06
C VAL A 208 -5.76 -6.21 -8.74
N TYR A 209 -4.96 -5.54 -9.56
CA TYR A 209 -3.53 -5.35 -9.30
C TYR A 209 -3.26 -4.63 -7.97
N GLN A 210 -3.97 -3.54 -7.70
CA GLN A 210 -3.82 -2.76 -6.46
C GLN A 210 -4.26 -3.56 -5.22
N ILE A 211 -5.33 -4.36 -5.32
CA ILE A 211 -5.76 -5.29 -4.28
C ILE A 211 -4.66 -6.33 -4.04
N PHE A 212 -4.13 -6.93 -5.10
CA PHE A 212 -3.08 -7.95 -4.99
C PHE A 212 -1.82 -7.42 -4.30
N ILE A 213 -1.32 -6.25 -4.74
CA ILE A 213 -0.16 -5.59 -4.10
C ILE A 213 -0.44 -5.23 -2.64
N MET A 214 -1.66 -4.80 -2.33
CA MET A 214 -2.06 -4.48 -0.96
C MET A 214 -2.03 -5.75 -0.08
N ILE A 215 -2.64 -6.85 -0.53
CA ILE A 215 -2.66 -8.11 0.22
C ILE A 215 -1.24 -8.64 0.43
N LEU A 216 -0.38 -8.60 -0.60
CA LEU A 216 1.03 -9.03 -0.49
C LEU A 216 1.79 -8.30 0.63
N LYS A 217 1.50 -7.02 0.88
CA LYS A 217 2.14 -6.26 1.97
C LYS A 217 1.69 -6.74 3.33
N PHE A 218 0.41 -7.07 3.48
CA PHE A 218 -0.12 -7.66 4.71
C PHE A 218 0.37 -9.10 4.92
N ASP A 219 0.49 -9.90 3.85
CA ASP A 219 1.07 -11.25 3.93
C ASP A 219 2.47 -11.22 4.52
N ILE A 220 3.33 -10.29 4.07
CA ILE A 220 4.67 -10.12 4.66
C ILE A 220 4.57 -9.85 6.16
N PHE A 221 3.73 -8.91 6.56
CA PHE A 221 3.57 -8.52 7.97
C PHE A 221 3.06 -9.68 8.84
N PHE A 222 1.96 -10.32 8.45
CA PHE A 222 1.37 -11.40 9.25
C PHE A 222 2.18 -12.69 9.21
N GLN A 223 2.86 -13.00 8.12
CA GLN A 223 3.74 -14.19 8.05
C GLN A 223 5.01 -13.98 8.88
N LEU A 224 5.64 -12.79 8.83
CA LEU A 224 6.76 -12.47 9.71
C LEU A 224 6.32 -12.40 11.18
N GLY A 225 5.13 -11.87 11.47
CA GLY A 225 4.57 -11.84 12.81
C GLY A 225 4.33 -13.24 13.37
N PHE A 226 3.74 -14.14 12.58
CA PHE A 226 3.65 -15.56 12.92
C PHE A 226 5.03 -16.17 13.14
N SER A 227 5.98 -15.88 12.25
CA SER A 227 7.33 -16.45 12.32
C SER A 227 8.05 -16.06 13.61
N ALA A 228 8.02 -14.78 13.98
CA ALA A 228 8.63 -14.30 15.22
C ALA A 228 8.05 -14.98 16.47
N GLN A 229 6.72 -15.15 16.52
CA GLN A 229 6.05 -15.82 17.64
C GLN A 229 6.37 -17.31 17.70
N PHE A 230 6.30 -18.00 16.56
CA PHE A 230 6.58 -19.42 16.49
C PHE A 230 8.04 -19.72 16.88
N LEU A 231 8.98 -18.93 16.37
CA LEU A 231 10.40 -19.07 16.70
C LEU A 231 10.67 -18.79 18.19
N SER A 232 10.01 -17.78 18.78
CA SER A 232 10.12 -17.53 20.22
C SER A 232 9.70 -18.75 21.04
N VAL A 233 8.58 -19.39 20.70
CA VAL A 233 8.13 -20.62 21.38
C VAL A 233 9.12 -21.77 21.19
N VAL A 234 9.68 -21.95 20.00
CA VAL A 234 10.68 -23.00 19.74
C VAL A 234 11.96 -22.77 20.56
N VAL A 235 12.43 -21.53 20.68
CA VAL A 235 13.60 -21.18 21.51
C VAL A 235 13.30 -21.50 22.99
N LEU A 236 12.11 -21.17 23.49
CA LEU A 236 11.71 -21.50 24.86
C LEU A 236 11.63 -23.00 25.12
N GLN A 237 11.27 -23.80 24.11
CA GLN A 237 11.26 -25.26 24.22
C GLN A 237 12.66 -25.87 24.25
N TYR A 238 13.67 -25.18 23.70
CA TYR A 238 15.05 -25.66 23.71
C TYR A 238 15.82 -25.19 24.96
N GLU A 239 15.90 -23.87 25.18
CA GLU A 239 16.72 -23.27 26.24
C GLU A 239 15.93 -22.94 27.51
N GLY A 240 14.63 -22.72 27.38
CA GLY A 240 13.78 -22.17 28.44
C GLY A 240 13.12 -23.22 29.33
N PRO A 241 12.51 -22.77 30.45
CA PRO A 241 11.55 -23.57 31.19
C PRO A 241 10.35 -23.80 30.27
N SER A 242 10.06 -25.06 29.97
CA SER A 242 8.99 -25.48 29.07
C SER A 242 8.37 -26.78 29.54
N THR A 243 7.08 -26.94 29.27
CA THR A 243 6.33 -28.19 29.50
C THR A 243 6.88 -29.34 28.66
N VAL A 244 7.38 -29.02 27.46
CA VAL A 244 7.96 -29.96 26.50
C VAL A 244 9.32 -29.42 26.06
N LYS A 245 10.39 -30.16 26.42
CA LYS A 245 11.75 -29.84 25.99
C LYS A 245 12.08 -30.50 24.66
N LEU A 246 12.65 -29.73 23.74
CA LEU A 246 13.13 -30.24 22.46
C LEU A 246 14.59 -30.69 22.55
N THR A 247 14.90 -31.76 21.82
CA THR A 247 16.27 -32.12 21.50
C THR A 247 16.85 -31.18 20.43
N MET A 248 18.18 -31.14 20.33
CA MET A 248 18.87 -30.31 19.32
C MET A 248 18.49 -30.71 17.88
N GLU A 249 18.28 -32.00 17.61
CA GLU A 249 17.92 -32.50 16.29
C GLU A 249 16.48 -32.10 15.90
N GLU A 250 15.54 -32.19 16.83
CA GLU A 250 14.16 -31.74 16.62
C GLU A 250 14.09 -30.24 16.38
N MET A 251 14.78 -29.45 17.22
CA MET A 251 14.87 -28.00 17.06
C MET A 251 15.41 -27.64 15.68
N ARG A 252 16.55 -28.22 15.28
CA ARG A 252 17.16 -27.96 13.97
C ARG A 252 16.21 -28.27 12.82
N SER A 253 15.52 -29.40 12.88
CA SER A 253 14.57 -29.83 11.83
C SER A 253 13.39 -28.86 11.72
N ILE A 254 12.84 -28.43 12.86
CA ILE A 254 11.75 -27.45 12.89
C ILE A 254 12.21 -26.10 12.35
N LEU A 255 13.40 -25.63 12.75
CA LEU A 255 13.95 -24.35 12.33
C LEU A 255 14.21 -24.30 10.83
N ILE A 256 14.83 -25.33 10.25
CA ILE A 256 15.11 -25.37 8.80
C ILE A 256 13.80 -25.30 8.02
N LEU A 257 12.82 -26.14 8.38
CA LEU A 257 11.54 -26.18 7.69
C LEU A 257 10.79 -24.83 7.81
N HIS A 258 10.78 -24.23 9.01
CA HIS A 258 10.14 -22.94 9.24
C HIS A 258 10.83 -21.80 8.50
N LEU A 259 12.16 -21.76 8.51
CA LEU A 259 12.93 -20.72 7.83
C LEU A 259 12.72 -20.78 6.32
N ILE A 260 12.52 -21.97 5.74
CA ILE A 260 12.25 -22.12 4.30
C ILE A 260 10.78 -21.77 3.98
N LEU A 261 9.83 -22.44 4.63
CA LEU A 261 8.41 -22.40 4.23
C LEU A 261 7.63 -21.22 4.80
N SER A 262 8.16 -20.54 5.82
CA SER A 262 7.55 -19.38 6.46
C SER A 262 8.41 -18.14 6.30
N THR A 263 9.54 -18.05 7.00
CA THR A 263 10.34 -16.80 7.05
C THR A 263 10.91 -16.43 5.68
N GLY A 264 11.60 -17.34 5.01
CA GLY A 264 12.18 -17.14 3.69
C GLY A 264 11.11 -16.95 2.62
N ALA A 265 10.05 -17.77 2.66
CA ALA A 265 8.90 -17.62 1.78
C ALA A 265 8.26 -16.22 1.87
N SER A 266 8.15 -15.64 3.07
CA SER A 266 7.58 -14.31 3.28
C SER A 266 8.35 -13.17 2.60
N ILE A 267 9.62 -13.38 2.22
CA ILE A 267 10.45 -12.38 1.54
C ILE A 267 10.61 -12.73 0.06
N ILE A 268 10.93 -14.00 -0.24
CA ILE A 268 11.23 -14.47 -1.58
C ILE A 268 9.98 -14.49 -2.46
N LEU A 269 8.84 -14.96 -1.95
CA LEU A 269 7.63 -15.07 -2.75
C LEU A 269 7.09 -13.69 -3.17
N PRO A 270 6.94 -12.69 -2.28
CA PRO A 270 6.53 -11.36 -2.70
C PRO A 270 7.49 -10.70 -3.70
N PHE A 271 8.80 -10.97 -3.60
CA PHE A 271 9.77 -10.53 -4.61
C PHE A 271 9.50 -11.18 -5.98
N LEU A 272 9.25 -12.50 -6.02
CA LEU A 272 8.88 -13.21 -7.25
C LEU A 272 7.56 -12.71 -7.83
N ALA A 273 6.57 -12.41 -6.99
CA ALA A 273 5.30 -11.82 -7.43
C ALA A 273 5.55 -10.43 -8.04
N TRP A 274 6.26 -9.55 -7.33
CA TRP A 274 6.60 -8.21 -7.82
C TRP A 274 7.34 -8.26 -9.16
N TRP A 275 8.35 -9.12 -9.27
CA TRP A 275 9.12 -9.32 -10.50
C TRP A 275 8.24 -9.87 -11.63
N GLY A 276 7.37 -10.83 -11.30
CA GLY A 276 6.42 -11.45 -12.21
C GLY A 276 5.42 -10.44 -12.78
N LEU A 277 4.84 -9.58 -11.93
CA LEU A 277 3.92 -8.52 -12.36
C LEU A 277 4.62 -7.49 -13.23
N LYS A 278 5.82 -7.03 -12.83
CA LYS A 278 6.54 -5.96 -13.56
C LYS A 278 6.97 -6.38 -14.96
N ARG A 279 7.35 -7.64 -15.13
CA ARG A 279 7.80 -8.20 -16.41
C ARG A 279 6.73 -9.03 -17.13
N GLU A 280 5.53 -9.12 -16.58
CA GLU A 280 4.48 -10.06 -17.00
C GLU A 280 5.00 -11.50 -17.19
N SER A 281 5.91 -11.94 -16.30
CA SER A 281 6.53 -13.25 -16.36
C SER A 281 5.62 -14.32 -15.77
N ARG A 282 5.06 -15.17 -16.65
CA ARG A 282 4.23 -16.31 -16.25
C ARG A 282 4.96 -17.33 -15.38
N LEU A 283 6.26 -17.54 -15.64
CA LEU A 283 7.10 -18.44 -14.85
C LEU A 283 7.23 -17.95 -13.40
N SER A 284 7.60 -16.67 -13.22
CA SER A 284 7.76 -16.07 -11.88
C SER A 284 6.46 -16.12 -11.08
N MET A 285 5.34 -15.79 -11.71
CA MET A 285 4.01 -15.90 -11.07
C MET A 285 3.61 -17.35 -10.80
N GLY A 286 3.96 -18.29 -11.67
CA GLY A 286 3.74 -19.71 -11.45
C GLY A 286 4.51 -20.25 -10.24
N CYS A 287 5.80 -19.89 -10.13
CA CYS A 287 6.63 -20.21 -8.96
C CYS A 287 6.07 -19.57 -7.68
N PHE A 288 5.63 -18.31 -7.76
CA PHE A 288 4.97 -17.64 -6.64
C PHE A 288 3.73 -18.40 -6.16
N ILE A 289 2.83 -18.79 -7.08
CA ILE A 289 1.60 -19.53 -6.74
C ILE A 289 1.94 -20.90 -6.15
N ALA A 290 2.86 -21.65 -6.75
CA ALA A 290 3.26 -22.97 -6.24
C ALA A 290 3.89 -22.87 -4.84
N GLY A 291 4.77 -21.89 -4.62
CA GLY A 291 5.35 -21.62 -3.30
C GLY A 291 4.30 -21.17 -2.28
N GLY A 292 3.33 -20.35 -2.70
CA GLY A 292 2.21 -19.92 -1.87
C GLY A 292 1.34 -21.09 -1.39
N PHE A 293 1.06 -22.07 -2.25
CA PHE A 293 0.39 -23.30 -1.85
C PHE A 293 1.20 -24.12 -0.83
N ALA A 294 2.53 -24.21 -1.00
CA ALA A 294 3.38 -24.89 -0.03
C ALA A 294 3.35 -24.18 1.35
N THR A 295 3.40 -22.85 1.38
CA THR A 295 3.26 -22.06 2.61
C THR A 295 1.87 -22.20 3.24
N LEU A 296 0.79 -22.27 2.44
CA LEU A 296 -0.56 -22.54 2.93
C LEU A 296 -0.65 -23.91 3.61
N VAL A 297 -0.13 -24.96 2.95
CA VAL A 297 -0.09 -26.31 3.54
C VAL A 297 0.72 -26.31 4.84
N TYR A 298 1.87 -25.64 4.87
CA TYR A 298 2.66 -25.48 6.08
C TYR A 298 1.89 -24.79 7.21
N ASN A 299 1.18 -23.69 6.91
CA ASN A 299 0.36 -22.97 7.88
C ASN A 299 -0.81 -23.83 8.39
N ILE A 300 -1.43 -24.67 7.55
CA ILE A 300 -2.46 -25.64 7.98
C ILE A 300 -1.88 -26.67 8.94
N ILE A 301 -0.72 -27.26 8.61
CA ILE A 301 -0.05 -28.24 9.47
C ILE A 301 0.28 -27.60 10.82
N LYS A 302 0.80 -26.36 10.84
CA LYS A 302 1.11 -25.65 12.07
C LYS A 302 -0.13 -25.28 12.88
N LEU A 303 -1.22 -24.92 12.22
CA LEU A 303 -2.49 -24.64 12.90
C LEU A 303 -3.04 -25.91 13.57
N ASN A 304 -3.04 -27.03 12.85
CA ASN A 304 -3.41 -28.32 13.42
C ASN A 304 -2.51 -28.69 14.61
N GLN A 305 -1.21 -28.42 14.50
CA GLN A 305 -0.26 -28.67 15.59
C GLN A 305 -0.57 -27.83 16.84
N VAL A 306 -0.91 -26.55 16.68
CA VAL A 306 -1.29 -25.67 17.80
C VAL A 306 -2.55 -26.18 18.51
N PHE A 307 -3.50 -26.75 17.77
CA PHE A 307 -4.72 -27.33 18.35
C PHE A 307 -4.51 -28.72 18.97
N ALA A 308 -3.68 -29.57 18.35
CA ALA A 308 -3.43 -30.93 18.83
C ALA A 308 -2.49 -30.99 20.04
N GLU A 309 -1.45 -30.13 20.05
CA GLU A 309 -0.40 -30.11 21.07
C GLU A 309 -0.54 -28.87 21.97
N THR A 310 -1.69 -28.67 22.61
CA THR A 310 -1.95 -27.45 23.41
C THR A 310 -0.94 -27.22 24.53
N SER A 311 -0.43 -28.29 25.14
CA SER A 311 0.61 -28.24 26.17
C SER A 311 1.93 -27.67 25.66
N ARG A 312 2.21 -27.77 24.36
CA ARG A 312 3.44 -27.30 23.74
C ARG A 312 3.44 -25.79 23.50
N PHE A 313 2.26 -25.21 23.26
CA PHE A 313 2.08 -23.79 22.90
C PHE A 313 1.35 -23.01 23.99
N VAL A 314 1.57 -23.37 25.25
CA VAL A 314 0.94 -22.68 26.39
C VAL A 314 1.33 -21.22 26.39
N GLY A 315 0.34 -20.35 26.63
CA GLY A 315 0.48 -18.89 26.56
C GLY A 315 0.54 -18.33 25.13
N ALA A 316 0.94 -19.12 24.13
CA ALA A 316 1.09 -18.69 22.75
C ALA A 316 -0.08 -19.07 21.83
N ASN A 317 -0.86 -20.10 22.20
CA ASN A 317 -1.88 -20.72 21.36
C ASN A 317 -2.90 -19.72 20.78
N LYS A 318 -3.49 -18.83 21.60
CA LYS A 318 -4.52 -17.86 21.15
C LYS A 318 -4.00 -16.97 20.02
N PHE A 319 -2.79 -16.41 20.18
CA PHE A 319 -2.21 -15.52 19.18
C PHE A 319 -1.64 -16.28 17.97
N LEU A 320 -1.01 -17.44 18.19
CA LEU A 320 -0.56 -18.28 17.07
C LEU A 320 -1.75 -18.71 16.20
N THR A 321 -2.87 -19.12 16.81
CA THR A 321 -4.11 -19.42 16.09
C THR A 321 -4.60 -18.19 15.33
N PHE A 322 -4.68 -17.02 15.96
CA PHE A 322 -5.10 -15.79 15.27
C PHE A 322 -4.25 -15.49 14.03
N PHE A 323 -2.92 -15.45 14.17
CA PHE A 323 -2.02 -15.15 13.06
C PHE A 323 -2.09 -16.23 11.96
N LEU A 324 -2.15 -17.50 12.33
CA LEU A 324 -2.30 -18.59 11.36
C LEU A 324 -3.63 -18.52 10.62
N THR A 325 -4.74 -18.25 11.30
CA THR A 325 -6.05 -18.08 10.65
C THR A 325 -6.04 -16.90 9.69
N VAL A 326 -5.48 -15.75 10.10
CA VAL A 326 -5.34 -14.59 9.21
C VAL A 326 -4.45 -14.92 8.01
N ASN A 327 -3.29 -15.58 8.21
CA ASN A 327 -2.40 -16.00 7.12
C ASN A 327 -3.07 -16.96 6.14
N LEU A 328 -3.95 -17.86 6.61
CA LEU A 328 -4.70 -18.75 5.72
C LEU A 328 -5.73 -17.99 4.88
N VAL A 329 -6.48 -17.08 5.50
CA VAL A 329 -7.48 -16.25 4.79
C VAL A 329 -6.80 -15.34 3.77
N LEU A 330 -5.75 -14.61 4.18
CA LEU A 330 -5.01 -13.75 3.28
C LEU A 330 -4.30 -14.56 2.20
N GLY A 331 -3.63 -15.67 2.55
CA GLY A 331 -2.95 -16.52 1.57
C GLY A 331 -3.90 -17.11 0.51
N MET A 332 -5.11 -17.52 0.88
CA MET A 332 -6.13 -17.94 -0.09
C MET A 332 -6.54 -16.79 -1.03
N ALA A 333 -6.77 -15.59 -0.49
CA ALA A 333 -7.07 -14.41 -1.28
C ALA A 333 -5.89 -14.05 -2.21
N THR A 334 -4.65 -14.14 -1.72
CA THR A 334 -3.42 -13.91 -2.49
C THR A 334 -3.32 -14.86 -3.66
N MET A 335 -3.59 -16.16 -3.48
CA MET A 335 -3.58 -17.13 -4.58
C MET A 335 -4.66 -16.83 -5.63
N TYR A 336 -5.86 -16.46 -5.19
CA TYR A 336 -6.94 -16.05 -6.09
C TYR A 336 -6.54 -14.83 -6.92
N PHE A 337 -6.13 -13.73 -6.27
CA PHE A 337 -5.76 -12.49 -6.96
C PHE A 337 -4.51 -12.63 -7.81
N ALA A 338 -3.54 -13.47 -7.41
CA ALA A 338 -2.38 -13.81 -8.23
C ALA A 338 -2.78 -14.49 -9.54
N TRP A 339 -3.71 -15.44 -9.48
CA TRP A 339 -4.25 -16.10 -10.66
C TRP A 339 -5.04 -15.16 -11.57
N VAL A 340 -5.87 -14.26 -11.00
CA VAL A 340 -6.57 -13.24 -11.79
C VAL A 340 -5.57 -12.29 -12.45
N CYS A 341 -4.53 -11.84 -11.73
CA CYS A 341 -3.47 -11.01 -12.31
C CYS A 341 -2.76 -11.72 -13.47
N LEU A 342 -2.43 -13.01 -13.29
CA LEU A 342 -1.77 -13.83 -14.31
C LEU A 342 -2.62 -13.95 -15.58
N LYS A 343 -3.94 -14.08 -15.45
CA LYS A 343 -4.88 -14.08 -16.59
C LYS A 343 -4.92 -12.76 -17.34
N ASN A 344 -4.62 -11.66 -16.66
CA ASN A 344 -4.64 -10.31 -17.23
C ASN A 344 -3.32 -9.90 -17.90
N PHE A 345 -2.31 -10.78 -17.93
CA PHE A 345 -1.02 -10.48 -18.57
C PHE A 345 -1.17 -10.29 -20.08
N ASN A 346 -0.42 -9.33 -20.63
CA ASN A 346 -0.46 -8.85 -22.02
C ASN A 346 -1.76 -8.14 -22.43
N ASN A 347 -2.65 -7.80 -21.50
CA ASN A 347 -3.87 -7.02 -21.79
C ASN A 347 -3.66 -5.50 -21.65
N GLY A 348 -2.42 -5.01 -21.70
CA GLY A 348 -2.10 -3.57 -21.72
C GLY A 348 -1.95 -2.89 -20.35
N LEU A 349 -2.17 -3.60 -19.24
CA LEU A 349 -2.05 -3.03 -17.89
C LEU A 349 -0.63 -2.58 -17.54
N ASN A 350 0.41 -3.30 -17.97
CA ASN A 350 1.80 -2.96 -17.64
C ASN A 350 2.21 -1.56 -18.14
N ALA A 351 1.66 -1.12 -19.28
CA ALA A 351 1.87 0.25 -19.79
C ALA A 351 1.39 1.34 -18.82
N HIS A 352 0.41 1.03 -17.96
CA HIS A 352 -0.20 1.95 -17.00
C HIS A 352 0.40 1.82 -15.58
N ILE A 353 1.02 0.68 -15.26
CA ILE A 353 1.67 0.41 -13.97
C ILE A 353 3.12 0.93 -13.95
N GLY A 354 3.83 0.89 -15.08
CA GLY A 354 5.27 1.08 -15.16
C GLY A 354 5.82 2.52 -15.20
N LYS A 355 4.97 3.55 -15.32
CA LYS A 355 5.43 4.96 -15.42
C LYS A 355 4.88 5.81 -14.28
N VAL A 356 5.59 5.83 -13.14
CA VAL A 356 5.53 6.91 -12.15
C VAL A 356 6.74 7.82 -12.38
N SER A 357 6.70 8.61 -13.45
CA SER A 357 7.48 9.83 -13.60
C SER A 357 7.01 10.62 -14.83
N GLY A 358 6.00 11.47 -14.69
CA GLY A 358 5.86 12.70 -15.51
C GLY A 358 5.81 12.62 -17.05
N THR A 359 5.62 11.46 -17.67
CA THR A 359 5.57 11.31 -19.13
C THR A 359 4.34 10.52 -19.54
N ASN A 360 3.29 11.26 -19.88
CA ASN A 360 2.31 10.99 -20.93
C ASN A 360 1.14 11.92 -20.64
N ILE A 361 1.34 13.19 -20.95
CA ILE A 361 0.24 14.13 -21.07
C ILE A 361 0.17 14.43 -22.56
N TYR A 362 -1.04 14.44 -23.11
CA TYR A 362 -1.29 14.50 -24.53
C TYR A 362 -2.03 15.81 -24.81
N PRO A 363 -1.51 16.81 -25.54
CA PRO A 363 -2.32 17.92 -26.01
C PRO A 363 -3.10 17.46 -27.23
N MET A 364 -4.36 17.87 -27.31
CA MET A 364 -5.05 17.89 -28.59
C MET A 364 -4.59 19.16 -29.31
N GLU A 365 -3.97 18.98 -30.46
CA GLU A 365 -3.61 20.07 -31.35
C GLU A 365 -4.39 19.91 -32.64
N SER A 366 -4.94 21.00 -33.15
CA SER A 366 -5.59 20.96 -34.45
C SER A 366 -5.10 22.07 -35.36
N VAL A 367 -4.89 21.72 -36.62
CA VAL A 367 -4.77 22.67 -37.72
C VAL A 367 -6.18 23.00 -38.17
N LYS A 368 -6.56 24.26 -37.99
CA LYS A 368 -7.87 24.81 -38.35
C LYS A 368 -8.03 24.91 -39.87
N PRO A 369 -9.24 25.19 -40.39
CA PRO A 369 -9.49 25.16 -41.83
C PRO A 369 -8.56 26.05 -42.66
N ASP A 370 -8.26 27.26 -42.18
CA ASP A 370 -7.29 28.15 -42.82
C ASP A 370 -5.88 27.57 -42.91
N GLY A 371 -5.42 26.78 -41.94
CA GLY A 371 -4.11 26.14 -41.99
C GLY A 371 -4.03 24.97 -42.96
N VAL A 372 -5.14 24.25 -43.13
CA VAL A 372 -5.25 23.21 -44.15
C VAL A 372 -5.28 23.83 -45.55
N GLU A 373 -6.15 24.81 -45.77
CA GLU A 373 -6.29 25.52 -47.06
C GLU A 373 -4.99 26.23 -47.49
N ARG A 374 -4.20 26.73 -46.53
CA ARG A 374 -2.91 27.37 -46.81
C ARG A 374 -1.74 26.39 -46.99
N GLY A 375 -1.98 25.07 -46.90
CA GLY A 375 -0.94 24.05 -47.06
C GLY A 375 0.09 24.00 -45.93
N LEU A 376 -0.27 24.44 -44.71
CA LEU A 376 0.66 24.56 -43.58
C LEU A 376 0.70 23.34 -42.65
N VAL A 377 -0.06 22.28 -42.96
CA VAL A 377 -0.15 21.05 -42.14
C VAL A 377 1.23 20.44 -41.87
N GLY A 378 2.03 20.24 -42.93
CA GLY A 378 3.36 19.62 -42.82
C GLY A 378 4.34 20.47 -42.00
N GLU A 379 4.28 21.80 -42.15
CA GLU A 379 5.15 22.72 -41.40
C GLU A 379 4.84 22.70 -39.91
N ILE A 380 3.54 22.67 -39.54
CA ILE A 380 3.12 22.55 -38.14
C ILE A 380 3.60 21.22 -37.55
N ILE A 381 3.33 20.09 -38.21
CA ILE A 381 3.77 18.76 -37.76
C ILE A 381 5.29 18.73 -37.54
N LYS A 382 6.05 19.25 -38.52
CA LYS A 382 7.51 19.30 -38.47
C LYS A 382 8.03 20.02 -37.23
N ARG A 383 7.37 21.09 -36.76
CA ARG A 383 7.80 21.82 -35.55
C ARG A 383 7.71 20.97 -34.29
N PHE A 384 6.64 20.18 -34.18
CA PHE A 384 6.44 19.26 -33.05
C PHE A 384 7.39 18.06 -33.10
N GLU A 385 7.60 17.47 -34.28
CA GLU A 385 8.56 16.39 -34.47
C GLU A 385 9.99 16.83 -34.15
N SER A 386 10.40 18.00 -34.66
CA SER A 386 11.74 18.57 -34.46
C SER A 386 12.01 18.89 -32.99
N LYS A 387 10.98 19.22 -32.21
CA LYS A 387 11.09 19.43 -30.76
C LYS A 387 11.34 18.12 -29.98
N GLY A 388 11.04 16.98 -30.58
CA GLY A 388 11.15 15.66 -29.95
C GLY A 388 9.82 15.10 -29.40
N PHE A 389 8.70 15.78 -29.66
CA PHE A 389 7.38 15.23 -29.32
C PHE A 389 7.03 14.06 -30.24
N GLN A 390 6.20 13.14 -29.74
CA GLN A 390 5.78 11.95 -30.45
C GLN A 390 4.34 12.08 -30.92
N LEU A 391 4.09 11.89 -32.21
CA LEU A 391 2.73 11.81 -32.75
C LEU A 391 2.11 10.45 -32.40
N ILE A 392 0.92 10.45 -31.80
CA ILE A 392 0.23 9.22 -31.37
C ILE A 392 -1.19 9.08 -31.93
N ALA A 393 -1.75 10.14 -32.50
CA ALA A 393 -2.95 10.10 -33.32
C ALA A 393 -2.95 11.27 -34.30
N LEU A 394 -3.48 11.06 -35.50
CA LEU A 394 -3.64 12.07 -36.53
C LEU A 394 -4.83 11.71 -37.41
N GLU A 395 -5.73 12.66 -37.63
CA GLU A 395 -6.92 12.48 -38.49
C GLU A 395 -7.25 13.78 -39.22
N LEU A 396 -7.42 13.70 -40.54
CA LEU A 396 -8.02 14.77 -41.35
C LEU A 396 -9.55 14.56 -41.33
N LYS A 397 -10.28 15.53 -40.77
CA LYS A 397 -11.71 15.41 -40.54
C LYS A 397 -12.44 16.69 -40.91
N ARG A 398 -13.68 16.56 -41.40
CA ARG A 398 -14.62 17.69 -41.45
C ARG A 398 -15.54 17.58 -40.22
N PRO A 399 -15.35 18.41 -39.18
CA PRO A 399 -16.04 18.23 -37.91
C PRO A 399 -17.51 18.61 -38.04
N GLU A 400 -18.40 17.79 -37.46
CA GLU A 400 -19.80 18.14 -37.35
C GLU A 400 -20.00 19.30 -36.37
N LYS A 401 -21.07 20.09 -36.57
CA LYS A 401 -21.39 21.21 -35.69
C LYS A 401 -21.58 20.78 -34.23
N SER A 402 -22.22 19.63 -33.99
CA SER A 402 -22.43 19.04 -32.67
C SER A 402 -21.12 18.77 -31.92
N LEU A 403 -20.09 18.28 -32.62
CA LEU A 403 -18.76 18.05 -32.07
C LEU A 403 -18.08 19.36 -31.65
N LEU A 404 -18.19 20.40 -32.50
CA LEU A 404 -17.61 21.72 -32.23
C LEU A 404 -18.32 22.46 -31.09
N GLU A 405 -19.64 22.33 -30.98
CA GLU A 405 -20.40 22.90 -29.87
C GLU A 405 -20.00 22.28 -28.53
N GLN A 406 -19.72 20.97 -28.50
CA GLN A 406 -19.17 20.31 -27.31
C GLN A 406 -17.74 20.76 -27.01
N HIS A 407 -16.90 20.87 -28.04
CA HIS A 407 -15.51 21.29 -27.89
C HIS A 407 -15.38 22.74 -27.39
N TYR A 408 -16.26 23.64 -27.84
CA TYR A 408 -16.25 25.05 -27.46
C TYR A 408 -17.38 25.42 -26.47
N ALA A 409 -17.89 24.46 -25.71
CA ALA A 409 -19.03 24.66 -24.80
C ALA A 409 -18.83 25.85 -23.83
N ASP A 410 -17.60 26.02 -23.32
CA ASP A 410 -17.23 27.10 -22.40
C ASP A 410 -17.28 28.49 -23.04
N LEU A 411 -17.31 28.57 -24.37
CA LEU A 411 -17.37 29.80 -25.15
C LEU A 411 -18.78 30.10 -25.69
N SER A 412 -19.77 29.26 -25.43
CA SER A 412 -21.14 29.37 -25.97
C SER A 412 -21.81 30.72 -25.68
N ALA A 413 -21.51 31.33 -24.53
CA ALA A 413 -22.04 32.64 -24.15
C ALA A 413 -21.28 33.85 -24.75
N LYS A 414 -20.19 33.62 -25.48
CA LYS A 414 -19.37 34.70 -26.05
C LYS A 414 -19.98 35.22 -27.37
N PRO A 415 -19.91 36.54 -27.65
CA PRO A 415 -20.54 37.12 -28.83
C PRO A 415 -19.95 36.61 -30.16
N PHE A 416 -18.71 36.13 -30.14
CA PHE A 416 -18.03 35.59 -31.33
C PHE A 416 -18.29 34.09 -31.56
N PHE A 417 -19.04 33.40 -30.69
CA PHE A 417 -19.23 31.94 -30.75
C PHE A 417 -19.84 31.50 -32.09
N GLY A 418 -20.87 32.19 -32.58
CA GLY A 418 -21.49 31.87 -33.87
C GLY A 418 -20.51 31.98 -35.04
N GLY A 419 -19.66 33.00 -35.04
CA GLY A 419 -18.60 33.17 -36.04
C GLY A 419 -17.54 32.09 -35.97
N LEU A 420 -17.15 31.68 -34.75
CA LEU A 420 -16.23 30.57 -34.51
C LEU A 420 -16.77 29.25 -35.05
N MET A 421 -18.06 28.95 -34.83
CA MET A 421 -18.69 27.74 -35.36
C MET A 421 -18.67 27.74 -36.89
N ASN A 422 -19.14 28.81 -37.52
CA ASN A 422 -19.17 28.93 -38.98
C ASN A 422 -17.78 28.73 -39.60
N TYR A 423 -16.77 29.35 -39.00
CA TYR A 423 -15.38 29.21 -39.43
C TYR A 423 -14.85 27.79 -39.25
N MET A 424 -15.05 27.15 -38.11
CA MET A 424 -14.56 25.79 -37.87
C MET A 424 -15.28 24.75 -38.73
N THR A 425 -16.53 25.00 -39.15
CA THR A 425 -17.27 24.13 -40.09
C THR A 425 -16.97 24.42 -41.56
N SER A 426 -16.24 25.49 -41.90
CA SER A 426 -16.10 25.93 -43.31
C SER A 426 -15.25 24.95 -44.14
N GLY A 427 -14.31 24.25 -43.52
CA GLY A 427 -13.38 23.35 -44.21
C GLY A 427 -12.91 22.20 -43.31
N PRO A 428 -12.02 21.34 -43.84
CA PRO A 428 -11.43 20.27 -43.07
C PRO A 428 -10.46 20.78 -42.01
N VAL A 429 -10.27 20.01 -40.95
CA VAL A 429 -9.26 20.23 -39.91
C VAL A 429 -8.36 19.00 -39.80
N VAL A 430 -7.11 19.20 -39.40
CA VAL A 430 -6.23 18.09 -39.02
C VAL A 430 -6.15 18.05 -37.52
N ALA A 431 -6.81 17.07 -36.89
CA ALA A 431 -6.70 16.82 -35.47
C ALA A 431 -5.50 15.92 -35.19
N MET A 432 -4.74 16.22 -34.16
CA MET A 432 -3.52 15.51 -33.79
C MET A 432 -3.42 15.38 -32.28
N VAL A 433 -2.72 14.33 -31.85
CA VAL A 433 -2.36 14.11 -30.45
C VAL A 433 -0.87 13.87 -30.35
N TRP A 434 -0.20 14.68 -29.53
CA TRP A 434 1.24 14.61 -29.30
C TRP A 434 1.55 14.08 -27.90
N SER A 435 2.66 13.39 -27.72
CA SER A 435 3.13 12.87 -26.43
C SER A 435 4.52 13.40 -26.10
N GLY A 436 4.71 13.81 -24.85
CA GLY A 436 6.03 14.16 -24.31
C GLY A 436 5.97 14.87 -22.96
N LYS A 437 7.15 15.07 -22.36
CA LYS A 437 7.26 15.76 -21.07
C LYS A 437 6.86 17.23 -21.22
N GLY A 438 5.84 17.66 -20.46
CA GLY A 438 5.39 19.06 -20.44
C GLY A 438 4.84 19.57 -21.79
N VAL A 439 4.33 18.66 -22.63
CA VAL A 439 3.92 18.97 -24.00
C VAL A 439 2.73 19.93 -24.10
N VAL A 440 1.79 19.96 -23.14
CA VAL A 440 0.69 20.95 -23.15
C VAL A 440 1.25 22.38 -23.05
N LYS A 441 2.07 22.63 -22.02
CA LYS A 441 2.70 23.95 -21.83
C LYS A 441 3.64 24.30 -22.98
N SER A 442 4.48 23.35 -23.40
CA SER A 442 5.48 23.57 -24.45
C SER A 442 4.83 23.72 -25.84
N GLY A 443 3.76 22.99 -26.11
CA GLY A 443 2.95 23.10 -27.32
C GLY A 443 2.31 24.48 -27.41
N ARG A 444 1.69 24.98 -26.33
CA ARG A 444 1.18 26.36 -26.24
C ARG A 444 2.26 27.40 -26.56
N VAL A 445 3.48 27.22 -26.06
CA VAL A 445 4.63 28.09 -26.37
C VAL A 445 5.00 28.01 -27.86
N LEU A 446 5.02 26.81 -28.46
CA LEU A 446 5.28 26.63 -29.89
C LEU A 446 4.19 27.27 -30.77
N LEU A 447 2.91 27.17 -30.36
CA LEU A 447 1.80 27.78 -31.08
C LEU A 447 1.90 29.31 -31.06
N GLY A 448 2.29 29.90 -29.93
CA GLY A 448 2.27 31.35 -29.69
C GLY A 448 0.96 31.83 -29.06
N GLU A 449 0.90 33.12 -28.77
CA GLU A 449 -0.25 33.76 -28.12
C GLU A 449 -1.54 33.63 -28.95
N THR A 450 -2.70 33.70 -28.31
CA THR A 450 -4.00 33.55 -29.02
C THR A 450 -4.18 34.65 -30.07
N ASN A 451 -3.72 35.87 -29.78
CA ASN A 451 -3.64 36.97 -30.74
C ASN A 451 -2.28 36.91 -31.47
N PRO A 452 -2.26 36.69 -32.81
CA PRO A 452 -1.01 36.63 -33.57
C PRO A 452 -0.13 37.86 -33.44
N LEU A 453 -0.69 39.06 -33.33
CA LEU A 453 0.08 40.30 -33.17
C LEU A 453 0.86 40.36 -31.85
N ALA A 454 0.46 39.56 -30.86
CA ALA A 454 1.18 39.40 -29.59
C ALA A 454 2.12 38.19 -29.59
N SER A 455 2.16 37.41 -30.68
CA SER A 455 3.02 36.22 -30.79
C SER A 455 4.43 36.62 -31.21
N LEU A 456 5.44 35.97 -30.64
CA LEU A 456 6.83 36.20 -30.99
C LEU A 456 7.20 35.51 -32.32
N PRO A 457 8.12 36.08 -33.12
CA PRO A 457 8.74 35.38 -34.25
C PRO A 457 9.34 34.04 -33.82
N GLY A 458 9.18 33.01 -34.64
CA GLY A 458 9.55 31.62 -34.35
C GLY A 458 8.43 30.79 -33.72
N THR A 459 7.33 31.40 -33.29
CA THR A 459 6.08 30.69 -32.96
C THR A 459 5.23 30.49 -34.21
N ILE A 460 4.36 29.47 -34.22
CA ILE A 460 3.53 29.18 -35.40
C ILE A 460 2.63 30.37 -35.76
N ARG A 461 2.00 31.00 -34.77
CA ARG A 461 1.15 32.18 -35.02
C ARG A 461 1.95 33.42 -35.36
N GLY A 462 3.12 33.62 -34.76
CA GLY A 462 4.01 34.73 -35.08
C GLY A 462 4.54 34.67 -36.52
N ASP A 463 4.83 33.47 -37.01
CA ASP A 463 5.39 33.28 -38.36
C ASP A 463 4.32 33.28 -39.45
N PHE A 464 3.10 32.84 -39.15
CA PHE A 464 2.11 32.53 -40.19
C PHE A 464 0.73 33.19 -40.00
N CYS A 465 0.46 33.95 -38.94
CA CYS A 465 -0.85 34.56 -38.70
C CYS A 465 -0.78 36.08 -38.55
N ILE A 466 -1.91 36.75 -38.82
CA ILE A 466 -2.08 38.20 -38.59
C ILE A 466 -3.30 38.43 -37.70
N ASP A 467 -4.47 37.89 -38.09
CA ASP A 467 -5.74 38.10 -37.38
C ASP A 467 -6.08 37.00 -36.37
N VAL A 468 -6.68 37.38 -35.24
CA VAL A 468 -7.12 36.44 -34.18
C VAL A 468 -8.17 35.42 -34.66
N GLY A 469 -9.03 35.82 -35.60
CA GLY A 469 -10.06 34.95 -36.19
C GLY A 469 -9.52 33.96 -37.22
N ARG A 470 -8.24 34.08 -37.61
CA ARG A 470 -7.52 33.23 -38.59
C ARG A 470 -6.15 32.87 -38.02
N ASN A 471 -6.16 32.28 -36.83
CA ASN A 471 -4.95 31.99 -36.07
C ASN A 471 -4.41 30.56 -36.24
N LEU A 472 -4.79 29.89 -37.34
CA LEU A 472 -4.29 28.60 -37.85
C LEU A 472 -4.46 27.35 -37.00
N CYS A 473 -4.33 27.44 -35.67
CA CYS A 473 -4.16 26.28 -34.82
C CYS A 473 -4.89 26.43 -33.48
N HIS A 474 -5.28 25.28 -32.93
CA HIS A 474 -5.74 25.11 -31.56
C HIS A 474 -4.74 24.24 -30.79
N GLY A 475 -4.64 24.48 -29.49
CA GLY A 475 -3.90 23.62 -28.57
C GLY A 475 -4.49 23.77 -27.18
N SER A 476 -4.73 22.62 -26.53
CA SER A 476 -5.28 22.54 -25.19
C SER A 476 -4.51 23.43 -24.21
N ASP A 477 -5.23 24.11 -23.31
CA ASP A 477 -4.67 25.09 -22.37
C ASP A 477 -4.20 24.47 -21.04
N SER A 478 -4.68 23.26 -20.75
CA SER A 478 -4.46 22.53 -19.50
C SER A 478 -4.49 21.03 -19.78
N VAL A 479 -3.95 20.26 -18.83
CA VAL A 479 -3.94 18.79 -18.89
C VAL A 479 -5.37 18.27 -18.92
N GLU A 480 -6.21 18.82 -18.05
CA GLU A 480 -7.63 18.49 -17.92
C GLU A 480 -8.42 18.70 -19.21
N ASN A 481 -8.21 19.84 -19.89
CA ASN A 481 -8.91 20.11 -21.15
C ASN A 481 -8.37 19.23 -22.27
N ALA A 482 -7.07 18.94 -22.27
CA ALA A 482 -6.50 18.05 -23.28
C ALA A 482 -7.09 16.64 -23.21
N GLU A 483 -7.28 16.08 -22.02
CA GLU A 483 -7.94 14.77 -21.82
C GLU A 483 -9.38 14.76 -22.38
N LYS A 484 -10.16 15.82 -22.08
CA LYS A 484 -11.53 15.97 -22.59
C LYS A 484 -11.56 16.08 -24.11
N GLU A 485 -10.68 16.92 -24.67
CA GLU A 485 -10.58 17.14 -26.11
C GLU A 485 -10.17 15.86 -26.84
N ILE A 486 -9.20 15.10 -26.33
CA ILE A 486 -8.79 13.83 -26.95
C ILE A 486 -9.92 12.82 -26.92
N ALA A 487 -10.62 12.65 -25.79
CA ALA A 487 -11.75 11.73 -25.68
C ALA A 487 -12.89 12.10 -26.64
N LEU A 488 -13.09 13.40 -26.87
CA LEU A 488 -14.12 13.92 -27.77
C LEU A 488 -13.76 13.71 -29.25
N TRP A 489 -12.51 13.98 -29.64
CA TRP A 489 -12.08 13.95 -31.04
C TRP A 489 -11.62 12.56 -31.51
N PHE A 490 -11.08 11.74 -30.60
CA PHE A 490 -10.56 10.39 -30.87
C PHE A 490 -11.22 9.33 -29.97
N PRO A 491 -12.53 9.05 -30.15
CA PRO A 491 -13.27 8.10 -29.31
C PRO A 491 -12.74 6.66 -29.43
N HIS A 492 -12.04 6.34 -30.52
CA HIS A 492 -11.39 5.04 -30.74
C HIS A 492 -10.02 4.91 -30.04
N GLY A 493 -9.58 5.96 -29.33
CA GLY A 493 -8.31 5.99 -28.61
C GLY A 493 -7.13 6.47 -29.45
N VAL A 494 -5.94 6.33 -28.87
CA VAL A 494 -4.64 6.75 -29.44
C VAL A 494 -3.69 5.56 -29.54
N ILE A 495 -2.68 5.66 -30.40
CA ILE A 495 -1.71 4.59 -30.64
C ILE A 495 -0.51 4.76 -29.71
N ASN A 496 -0.20 3.73 -28.93
CA ASN A 496 1.01 3.69 -28.12
C ASN A 496 2.12 2.91 -28.83
N HIS A 497 3.30 3.52 -28.98
CA HIS A 497 4.49 2.85 -29.49
C HIS A 497 5.75 3.44 -28.87
N THR A 498 6.82 2.65 -28.76
CA THR A 498 8.10 3.12 -28.21
C THR A 498 8.99 3.66 -29.33
N ARG A 499 9.59 4.84 -29.12
CA ARG A 499 10.56 5.41 -30.06
C ARG A 499 11.98 5.02 -29.66
N VAL A 500 12.77 4.55 -30.62
CA VAL A 500 14.21 4.25 -30.41
C VAL A 500 14.97 5.48 -29.89
N MET A 501 14.57 6.69 -30.30
CA MET A 501 15.20 7.95 -29.91
C MET A 501 14.79 8.48 -28.52
N GLU A 502 13.88 7.83 -27.79
CA GLU A 502 13.39 8.33 -26.49
C GLU A 502 14.56 8.55 -25.49
N LYS A 503 15.60 7.69 -25.56
CA LYS A 503 16.83 7.78 -24.76
C LYS A 503 17.76 8.94 -25.13
N LEU A 504 17.56 9.57 -26.27
CA LEU A 504 18.33 10.75 -26.70
C LEU A 504 17.64 12.06 -26.34
N ILE A 505 16.34 12.02 -26.06
CA ILE A 505 15.49 13.20 -25.82
C ILE A 505 15.23 13.40 -24.32
N TYR A 506 15.15 12.32 -23.54
CA TYR A 506 14.85 12.36 -22.11
C TYR A 506 15.98 11.73 -21.29
N GLU A 507 16.34 12.38 -20.17
CA GLU A 507 17.34 11.94 -19.19
C GLU A 507 16.92 10.67 -18.42
#